data_AF-A0A9D5LPS8-F1
#
_entry.id   AF-A0A9D5LPS8-F1
#
_cell.length_a   1.000
_cell.length_b   1.000
_cell.length_c   1.000
_cell.angle_alpha   90.00
_cell.angle_beta   90.00
_cell.angle_gamma   90.00
#
_symmetry.space_group_name_H-M   'P 1'
#
loop_
_entity.id
_entity.type
_entity.pdbx_description
1 polymer ?
#
loop_
_entity_poly.entity_id
_entity_poly.type
_entity_poly.pdbx_seq_one_letter_code
_entity_poly.pdbx_strand_id
1 'polypeptide(L)'
;MMKSFRHSADERNSSKVLKLRMKLGAAGYGVYLMILERLAAENDLRATLDYDVLAYDFHVEAEFVRQVVEDFDLFEIDIEAETFSHEGLMEQKPAKFKREVKEKQLDKFIERQAKDEYLLDNLEGNFNMPRVQIKGIMHSSFRDEILSNYTRIPPAETLRTLLYNHLESLRE
;
A
#
# COMPACT_ATOMS: atom_id res chain seq x y z
N MET A 1 -17.70 -14.09 -25.96
CA MET A 1 -17.60 -14.71 -24.62
C MET A 1 -17.59 -13.55 -23.62
N MET A 2 -18.69 -13.34 -22.89
CA MET A 2 -18.80 -12.25 -21.91
C MET A 2 -17.74 -12.47 -20.82
N LYS A 3 -16.88 -11.47 -20.63
CA LYS A 3 -15.92 -11.42 -19.53
C LYS A 3 -16.74 -11.36 -18.24
N SER A 4 -16.91 -12.52 -17.60
CA SER A 4 -17.60 -12.60 -16.31
C SER A 4 -16.78 -11.76 -15.33
N PHE A 5 -17.30 -10.58 -14.97
CA PHE A 5 -16.91 -9.95 -13.73
C PHE A 5 -17.21 -11.00 -12.67
N ARG A 6 -16.18 -11.57 -12.05
CA ARG A 6 -16.36 -12.30 -10.80
C ARG A 6 -16.85 -11.26 -9.79
N HIS A 7 -18.14 -10.96 -9.81
CA HIS A 7 -18.83 -10.49 -8.64
C HIS A 7 -18.63 -11.61 -7.62
N SER A 8 -17.78 -11.37 -6.63
CA SER A 8 -17.92 -12.07 -5.36
C SER A 8 -19.35 -11.78 -4.92
N ALA A 9 -20.25 -12.74 -5.16
CA ALA A 9 -21.65 -12.65 -4.74
C ALA A 9 -21.79 -12.42 -3.21
N ASP A 10 -20.68 -12.55 -2.47
CA ASP A 10 -20.53 -12.26 -1.05
C ASP A 10 -20.22 -10.80 -0.69
N GLU A 11 -19.61 -9.97 -1.54
CA GLU A 11 -19.26 -8.58 -1.14
C GLU A 11 -20.52 -7.72 -0.96
N ARG A 12 -21.48 -7.85 -1.88
CA ARG A 12 -22.80 -7.20 -1.77
C ARG A 12 -23.58 -7.65 -0.53
N ASN A 13 -23.36 -8.89 -0.09
CA ASN A 13 -24.01 -9.47 1.08
C ASN A 13 -23.15 -9.39 2.36
N SER A 14 -21.98 -8.75 2.29
CA SER A 14 -21.16 -8.55 3.48
C SER A 14 -21.91 -7.71 4.51
N SER A 15 -21.71 -8.03 5.78
CA SER A 15 -22.32 -7.28 6.88
C SER A 15 -21.94 -5.80 6.87
N LYS A 16 -20.75 -5.45 6.32
CA LYS A 16 -20.26 -4.09 6.14
C LYS A 16 -21.06 -3.31 5.09
N VAL A 17 -21.23 -3.88 3.89
CA VAL A 17 -22.03 -3.27 2.82
C VAL A 17 -23.52 -3.22 3.19
N LEU A 18 -24.01 -4.20 3.96
CA LEU A 18 -25.37 -4.13 4.53
C LEU A 18 -25.53 -2.95 5.49
N LYS A 19 -24.59 -2.73 6.43
CA LYS A 19 -24.61 -1.58 7.35
C LYS A 19 -24.59 -0.25 6.60
N LEU A 20 -23.77 -0.14 5.55
CA LEU A 20 -23.74 1.04 4.68
C LEU A 20 -25.11 1.30 4.05
N ARG A 21 -25.75 0.27 3.49
CA ARG A 21 -27.09 0.40 2.91
C ARG A 21 -28.16 0.73 3.94
N MET A 22 -28.03 0.22 5.16
CA MET A 22 -28.94 0.54 6.26
C MET A 22 -28.83 2.01 6.68
N LYS A 23 -27.62 2.60 6.69
CA LYS A 23 -27.39 3.98 7.15
C LYS A 23 -27.54 5.02 6.04
N LEU A 24 -26.99 4.76 4.85
CA LEU A 24 -26.88 5.71 3.74
C LEU A 24 -27.73 5.35 2.51
N GLY A 25 -28.49 4.26 2.59
CA GLY A 25 -29.40 3.84 1.53
C GLY A 25 -28.71 3.49 0.21
N ALA A 26 -29.44 3.65 -0.90
CA ALA A 26 -28.93 3.39 -2.25
C ALA A 26 -27.84 4.39 -2.65
N ALA A 27 -27.90 5.63 -2.17
CA ALA A 27 -26.91 6.66 -2.46
C ALA A 27 -25.52 6.28 -1.93
N GLY A 28 -25.44 5.84 -0.67
CA GLY A 28 -24.16 5.37 -0.11
C GLY A 28 -23.60 4.16 -0.86
N TYR A 29 -24.47 3.27 -1.33
CA TYR A 29 -24.05 2.12 -2.13
C TYR A 29 -23.53 2.52 -3.51
N GLY A 30 -24.16 3.51 -4.15
CA GLY A 30 -23.67 4.11 -5.40
C GLY A 30 -22.27 4.71 -5.23
N VAL A 31 -22.06 5.51 -4.18
CA VAL A 31 -20.74 6.11 -3.89
C VAL A 31 -19.69 5.04 -3.58
N TYR A 32 -20.05 3.99 -2.84
CA TYR A 32 -19.16 2.84 -2.64
C TYR A 32 -18.70 2.22 -3.96
N LEU A 33 -19.61 2.00 -4.91
CA LEU A 33 -19.26 1.47 -6.23
C LEU A 33 -18.39 2.43 -7.04
N MET A 34 -18.68 3.74 -7.02
CA MET A 34 -17.86 4.76 -7.66
C MET A 34 -16.43 4.78 -7.11
N ILE A 35 -16.28 4.61 -5.80
CA ILE A 35 -14.96 4.49 -5.17
C ILE A 35 -14.23 3.23 -5.64
N LEU A 36 -14.90 2.07 -5.72
CA LEU A 36 -14.28 0.85 -6.24
C LEU A 36 -13.80 1.02 -7.70
N GLU A 37 -14.60 1.69 -8.53
CA GLU A 37 -14.24 2.00 -9.91
C GLU A 37 -13.03 2.95 -9.98
N ARG A 38 -13.01 3.99 -9.13
CA ARG A 38 -11.89 4.94 -8.98
C ARG A 38 -10.60 4.21 -8.59
N LEU A 39 -10.67 3.30 -7.62
CA LEU A 39 -9.54 2.47 -7.19
C LEU A 39 -9.08 1.54 -8.32
N ALA A 40 -10.01 0.89 -9.02
CA ALA A 40 -9.68 -0.02 -10.12
C ALA A 40 -9.04 0.67 -11.33
N ALA A 41 -9.34 1.97 -11.54
CA ALA A 41 -8.71 2.79 -12.56
C ALA A 41 -7.27 3.20 -12.19
N GLU A 42 -6.93 3.22 -10.90
CA GLU A 42 -5.59 3.61 -10.44
C GLU A 42 -4.59 2.47 -10.53
N ASN A 43 -3.37 2.86 -10.91
CA ASN A 43 -2.30 1.89 -11.08
C ASN A 43 -2.00 1.17 -9.78
N ASP A 44 -1.98 1.85 -8.64
CA ASP A 44 -1.65 1.26 -7.33
C ASP A 44 -2.87 0.85 -6.49
N LEU A 45 -4.08 0.92 -7.06
CA LEU A 45 -5.36 0.66 -6.38
C LEU A 45 -5.55 1.48 -5.10
N ARG A 46 -5.02 2.71 -5.09
CA ARG A 46 -5.21 3.66 -3.99
C ARG A 46 -5.95 4.89 -4.49
N ALA A 47 -6.70 5.51 -3.59
CA ALA A 47 -7.30 6.82 -3.80
C ALA A 47 -6.89 7.74 -2.65
N THR A 48 -6.89 9.05 -2.91
CA THR A 48 -6.54 10.08 -1.92
C THR A 48 -7.60 10.21 -0.83
N LEU A 49 -7.20 10.60 0.38
CA LEU A 49 -8.10 11.05 1.46
C LEU A 49 -8.55 12.51 1.30
N ASP A 50 -8.16 13.19 0.23
CA ASP A 50 -8.74 14.48 -0.16
C ASP A 50 -10.19 14.26 -0.64
N TYR A 51 -11.11 14.34 0.31
CA TYR A 51 -12.53 14.10 0.06
C TYR A 51 -13.18 15.19 -0.79
N ASP A 52 -12.61 16.39 -0.87
CA ASP A 52 -13.12 17.45 -1.76
C ASP A 52 -12.89 17.09 -3.23
N VAL A 53 -11.72 16.50 -3.54
CA VAL A 53 -11.41 15.99 -4.88
C VAL A 53 -12.37 14.85 -5.27
N LEU A 54 -12.61 13.90 -4.36
CA LEU A 54 -13.51 12.78 -4.62
C LEU A 54 -14.97 13.22 -4.70
N ALA A 55 -15.39 14.17 -3.87
CA ALA A 55 -16.73 14.76 -3.90
C ALA A 55 -17.02 15.44 -5.23
N TYR A 56 -16.04 16.20 -5.74
CA TYR A 56 -16.15 16.82 -7.05
C TYR A 56 -16.34 15.78 -8.16
N ASP A 57 -15.55 14.70 -8.15
CA ASP A 57 -15.62 13.61 -9.13
C ASP A 57 -16.96 12.85 -9.08
N PHE A 58 -17.45 12.56 -7.87
CA PHE A 58 -18.66 11.77 -7.65
C PHE A 58 -19.95 12.61 -7.65
N HIS A 59 -19.84 13.94 -7.73
CA HIS A 59 -20.95 14.88 -7.61
C HIS A 59 -21.79 14.68 -6.34
N VAL A 60 -21.12 14.55 -5.19
CA VAL A 60 -21.72 14.44 -3.86
C VAL A 60 -20.99 15.35 -2.87
N GLU A 61 -21.48 15.46 -1.63
CA GLU A 61 -20.81 16.20 -0.57
C GLU A 61 -19.56 15.45 -0.06
N ALA A 62 -18.47 16.17 0.25
CA ALA A 62 -17.23 15.60 0.80
C ALA A 62 -17.45 14.79 2.07
N GLU A 63 -18.30 15.30 2.96
CA GLU A 63 -18.68 14.59 4.19
C GLU A 63 -19.40 13.25 3.90
N PHE A 64 -20.12 13.16 2.79
CA PHE A 64 -20.78 11.91 2.39
C PHE A 64 -19.77 10.88 1.88
N VAL A 65 -18.75 11.31 1.13
CA VAL A 65 -17.63 10.44 0.73
C VAL A 65 -16.87 9.95 1.96
N ARG A 66 -16.52 10.86 2.88
CA ARG A 66 -15.83 10.53 4.13
C ARG A 66 -16.58 9.46 4.92
N GLN A 67 -17.90 9.61 5.11
CA GLN A 67 -18.71 8.61 5.81
C GLN A 67 -18.67 7.24 5.13
N VAL A 68 -18.72 7.18 3.79
CA VAL A 68 -18.62 5.90 3.06
C VAL A 68 -17.24 5.25 3.25
N VAL A 69 -16.17 6.05 3.25
CA VAL A 69 -14.79 5.57 3.37
C VAL A 69 -14.48 5.11 4.81
N GLU A 70 -14.93 5.86 5.82
CA GLU A 70 -14.47 5.69 7.21
C GLU A 70 -15.45 4.92 8.12
N ASP A 71 -16.77 5.04 7.94
CA ASP A 71 -17.73 4.59 8.96
C ASP A 71 -18.09 3.09 8.90
N PHE A 72 -17.69 2.38 7.84
CA PHE A 72 -18.20 1.03 7.54
C PHE A 72 -17.13 -0.05 7.43
N ASP A 73 -15.87 0.28 7.74
CA ASP A 73 -14.71 -0.62 7.66
C ASP A 73 -14.56 -1.27 6.27
N LEU A 74 -14.98 -0.59 5.21
CA LEU A 74 -14.95 -1.08 3.83
C LEU A 74 -13.57 -0.90 3.17
N PHE A 75 -12.74 -0.03 3.72
CA PHE A 75 -11.46 0.37 3.15
C PHE A 75 -10.34 0.29 4.18
N GLU A 76 -9.12 0.03 3.69
CA GLU A 76 -7.89 0.16 4.45
C GLU A 76 -7.34 1.57 4.27
N ILE A 77 -7.27 2.35 5.35
CA ILE A 77 -6.80 3.74 5.35
C ILE A 77 -5.34 3.80 5.77
N ASP A 78 -4.52 4.49 4.97
CA ASP A 78 -3.13 4.81 5.24
C ASP A 78 -3.03 6.32 5.48
N ILE A 79 -3.01 6.71 6.76
CA ILE A 79 -2.95 8.11 7.20
C ILE A 79 -1.60 8.74 6.82
N GLU A 80 -0.50 7.98 6.85
CA GLU A 80 0.82 8.52 6.51
C GLU A 80 0.93 8.83 5.02
N ALA A 81 0.33 8.00 4.17
CA ALA A 81 0.28 8.22 2.74
C ALA A 81 -0.89 9.10 2.28
N GLU A 82 -1.76 9.52 3.19
CA GLU A 82 -3.02 10.23 2.92
C GLU A 82 -3.87 9.53 1.83
N THR A 83 -3.96 8.20 1.89
CA THR A 83 -4.68 7.38 0.91
C THR A 83 -5.48 6.25 1.54
N PHE A 84 -6.36 5.63 0.76
CA PHE A 84 -7.07 4.40 1.15
C PHE A 84 -7.15 3.39 -0.01
N SER A 85 -7.43 2.13 0.33
CA SER A 85 -7.55 1.03 -0.64
C SER A 85 -8.59 -0.02 -0.23
N HIS A 86 -8.89 -1.00 -1.09
CA HIS A 86 -9.86 -2.06 -0.81
C HIS A 86 -9.20 -3.44 -0.95
N GLU A 87 -9.21 -4.22 0.13
CA GLU A 87 -8.53 -5.52 0.23
C GLU A 87 -8.93 -6.48 -0.92
N GLY A 88 -10.22 -6.60 -1.21
CA GLY A 88 -10.72 -7.47 -2.28
C GLY A 88 -10.26 -7.11 -3.70
N LEU A 89 -9.88 -5.84 -3.95
CA LEU A 89 -9.31 -5.42 -5.25
C LEU A 89 -7.81 -5.76 -5.32
N MET A 90 -7.11 -5.67 -4.20
CA MET A 90 -5.68 -6.04 -4.11
C MET A 90 -5.47 -7.52 -4.37
N GLU A 91 -6.41 -8.38 -3.97
CA GLU A 91 -6.34 -9.83 -4.19
C GLU A 91 -6.43 -10.22 -5.67
N GLN A 92 -7.13 -9.43 -6.50
CA GLN A 92 -7.43 -9.74 -7.91
C GLN A 92 -6.28 -9.45 -8.89
N LYS A 93 -5.17 -8.84 -8.46
CA LYS A 93 -4.05 -8.54 -9.36
C LYS A 93 -3.14 -9.74 -9.65
N PRO A 94 -2.63 -9.90 -10.90
CA PRO A 94 -1.66 -10.93 -11.24
C PRO A 94 -0.37 -10.75 -10.44
N ALA A 95 0.31 -11.85 -10.11
CA ALA A 95 1.48 -11.89 -9.24
C ALA A 95 2.60 -10.90 -9.63
N LYS A 96 2.75 -10.58 -10.93
CA LYS A 96 3.72 -9.61 -11.45
C LYS A 96 3.48 -8.19 -10.95
N PHE A 97 2.22 -7.76 -10.89
CA PHE A 97 1.88 -6.42 -10.40
C PHE A 97 2.09 -6.32 -8.87
N LYS A 98 1.72 -7.36 -8.13
CA LYS A 98 1.98 -7.46 -6.69
C LYS A 98 3.49 -7.36 -6.39
N ARG A 99 4.33 -7.88 -7.28
CA ARG A 99 5.78 -7.77 -7.18
C ARG A 99 6.27 -6.35 -7.46
N GLU A 100 5.83 -5.72 -8.55
CA GLU A 100 6.23 -4.34 -8.91
C GLU A 100 5.87 -3.30 -7.84
N VAL A 101 4.71 -3.43 -7.18
CA VAL A 101 4.34 -2.52 -6.07
C VAL A 101 5.24 -2.72 -4.86
N LYS A 102 5.53 -3.97 -4.50
CA LYS A 102 6.44 -4.25 -3.38
C LYS A 102 7.85 -3.73 -3.66
N GLU A 103 8.33 -3.97 -4.87
CA GLU A 103 9.60 -3.44 -5.36
C GLU A 103 9.67 -1.92 -5.19
N LYS A 104 8.64 -1.18 -5.59
CA LYS A 104 8.59 0.30 -5.44
C LYS A 104 8.53 0.76 -3.98
N GLN A 105 7.79 0.06 -3.12
CA GLN A 105 7.71 0.39 -1.70
C GLN A 105 9.05 0.17 -0.99
N LEU A 106 9.73 -0.92 -1.34
CA LEU A 106 11.03 -1.24 -0.77
C LEU A 106 12.12 -0.29 -1.25
N ASP A 107 12.10 0.12 -2.53
CA ASP A 107 13.01 1.16 -3.05
C ASP A 107 12.87 2.46 -2.28
N LYS A 108 11.63 2.93 -2.04
CA LYS A 108 11.40 4.15 -1.26
C LYS A 108 11.94 4.04 0.17
N PHE A 109 11.81 2.87 0.79
CA PHE A 109 12.39 2.62 2.11
C PHE A 109 13.92 2.68 2.08
N ILE A 110 14.53 1.95 1.14
CA ILE A 110 15.99 1.91 0.93
C ILE A 110 16.54 3.29 0.67
N GLU A 111 15.92 4.07 -0.22
CA GLU A 111 16.34 5.44 -0.54
C GLU A 111 16.27 6.37 0.67
N ARG A 112 15.26 6.20 1.54
CA ARG A 112 15.16 6.95 2.80
C ARG A 112 16.31 6.59 3.74
N GLN A 113 16.62 5.30 3.89
CA GLN A 113 17.73 4.86 4.74
C GLN A 113 19.10 5.28 4.16
N ALA A 114 19.26 5.26 2.84
CA ALA A 114 20.49 5.67 2.15
C ALA A 114 20.75 7.19 2.16
N LYS A 115 19.75 7.99 2.54
CA LYS A 115 19.88 9.44 2.77
C LYS A 115 20.12 9.79 4.23
N ASP A 116 19.94 8.85 5.15
CA ASP A 116 20.18 9.05 6.57
C ASP A 116 21.69 8.98 6.84
N GLU A 117 22.35 10.15 6.85
CA GLU A 117 23.80 10.25 7.07
C GLU A 117 24.22 9.71 8.44
N TYR A 118 23.38 9.85 9.47
CA TYR A 118 23.67 9.31 10.80
C TYR A 118 23.70 7.77 10.81
N LEU A 119 22.76 7.14 10.10
CA LEU A 119 22.75 5.68 9.93
C LEU A 119 23.97 5.20 9.13
N LEU A 120 24.30 5.89 8.04
CA LEU A 120 25.47 5.56 7.21
C LEU A 120 26.79 5.75 7.96
N ASP A 121 26.94 6.80 8.76
CA ASP A 121 28.16 7.07 9.52
C ASP A 121 28.39 6.02 10.62
N ASN A 122 27.33 5.60 11.31
CA ASN A 122 27.40 4.51 12.29
C ASN A 122 27.68 3.14 11.64
N LEU A 123 27.26 2.95 10.39
CA LEU A 123 27.57 1.77 9.61
C LEU A 123 29.03 1.82 9.12
N GLU A 124 29.51 2.93 8.55
CA GLU A 124 30.90 3.08 8.09
C GLU A 124 31.95 2.93 9.20
N GLY A 125 31.66 3.42 10.41
CA GLY A 125 32.55 3.23 11.56
C GLY A 125 32.76 1.75 11.94
N ASN A 126 31.82 0.88 11.56
CA ASN A 126 31.82 -0.57 11.82
C ASN A 126 32.07 -1.43 10.56
N PHE A 127 31.83 -0.89 9.37
CA PHE A 127 32.04 -1.53 8.06
C PHE A 127 33.31 -1.02 7.39
N ASN A 128 34.26 -1.90 7.10
CA ASN A 128 35.44 -1.56 6.28
C ASN A 128 35.08 -1.49 4.78
N MET A 129 34.01 -0.77 4.44
CA MET A 129 33.42 -0.71 3.10
C MET A 129 33.03 0.74 2.74
N PRO A 130 33.32 1.22 1.51
CA PRO A 130 32.97 2.59 1.09
C PRO A 130 31.44 2.83 1.01
N ARG A 131 30.96 4.05 1.35
CA ARG A 131 29.52 4.45 1.21
C ARG A 131 28.85 4.00 -0.08
N VAL A 132 29.55 4.15 -1.20
CA VAL A 132 29.02 3.84 -2.53
C VAL A 132 28.66 2.36 -2.64
N GLN A 133 29.47 1.49 -2.02
CA GLN A 133 29.24 0.05 -2.04
C GLN A 133 28.12 -0.35 -1.07
N ILE A 134 28.04 0.27 0.12
CA ILE A 134 26.92 0.09 1.06
C ILE A 134 25.60 0.48 0.39
N LYS A 135 25.54 1.63 -0.29
CA LYS A 135 24.36 2.08 -1.04
C LYS A 135 23.96 1.10 -2.15
N GLY A 136 24.94 0.56 -2.87
CA GLY A 136 24.69 -0.47 -3.89
C GLY A 136 24.03 -1.72 -3.30
N ILE A 137 24.54 -2.21 -2.17
CA ILE A 137 24.02 -3.39 -1.47
C ILE A 137 22.60 -3.16 -0.95
N MET A 138 22.34 -1.99 -0.36
CA MET A 138 21.00 -1.64 0.12
C MET A 138 19.97 -1.67 -1.03
N HIS A 139 20.34 -1.25 -2.24
CA HIS A 139 19.42 -1.19 -3.39
C HIS A 139 19.18 -2.54 -4.08
N SER A 140 20.20 -3.39 -4.22
CA SER A 140 20.07 -4.66 -4.95
C SER A 140 19.86 -5.86 -4.02
N SER A 141 20.85 -6.14 -3.18
CA SER A 141 20.93 -7.35 -2.36
C SER A 141 19.83 -7.43 -1.29
N PHE A 142 19.65 -6.34 -0.53
CA PHE A 142 18.62 -6.29 0.51
C PHE A 142 17.21 -6.37 -0.09
N ARG A 143 17.01 -5.72 -1.25
CA ARG A 143 15.74 -5.79 -1.98
C ARG A 143 15.37 -7.22 -2.35
N ASP A 144 16.31 -7.94 -2.94
CA ASP A 144 16.11 -9.32 -3.38
C ASP A 144 15.88 -10.27 -2.19
N GLU A 145 16.56 -10.05 -1.07
CA GLU A 145 16.34 -10.83 0.16
C GLU A 145 14.89 -10.70 0.64
N ILE A 146 14.39 -9.47 0.77
CA ILE A 146 13.04 -9.24 1.28
C ILE A 146 11.99 -9.82 0.32
N LEU A 147 12.16 -9.64 -0.99
CA LEU A 147 11.23 -10.16 -1.98
C LEU A 147 11.23 -11.69 -2.07
N SER A 148 12.34 -12.33 -1.72
CA SER A 148 12.48 -13.79 -1.75
C SER A 148 11.95 -14.46 -0.48
N ASN A 149 12.14 -13.82 0.68
CA ASN A 149 11.83 -14.42 1.99
C ASN A 149 10.48 -14.00 2.56
N TYR A 150 9.88 -12.91 2.06
CA TYR A 150 8.64 -12.36 2.62
C TYR A 150 7.50 -12.25 1.62
N THR A 151 6.38 -12.89 1.96
CA THR A 151 5.13 -12.84 1.17
C THR A 151 4.42 -11.50 1.27
N ARG A 152 4.73 -10.67 2.27
CA ARG A 152 4.25 -9.28 2.46
C ARG A 152 5.43 -8.42 2.91
N ILE A 153 5.43 -7.12 2.62
CA ILE A 153 6.48 -6.24 3.11
C ILE A 153 6.37 -6.14 4.64
N PRO A 154 7.45 -6.43 5.40
CA PRO A 154 7.45 -6.28 6.85
C PRO A 154 7.26 -4.81 7.27
N PRO A 155 6.79 -4.55 8.51
CA PRO A 155 6.72 -3.20 9.06
C PRO A 155 8.07 -2.48 9.00
N ALA A 156 8.06 -1.15 8.93
CA ALA A 156 9.28 -0.34 8.76
C ALA A 156 10.35 -0.60 9.84
N GLU A 157 9.94 -0.80 11.10
CA GLU A 157 10.85 -1.12 12.20
C GLU A 157 11.50 -2.49 12.01
N THR A 158 10.73 -3.49 11.56
CA THR A 158 11.27 -4.81 11.20
C THR A 158 12.23 -4.71 10.01
N LEU A 159 11.89 -3.92 8.98
CA LEU A 159 12.76 -3.69 7.83
C LEU A 159 14.09 -3.04 8.22
N ARG A 160 14.10 -2.11 9.19
CA ARG A 160 15.34 -1.50 9.70
C ARG A 160 16.23 -2.53 10.38
N THR A 161 15.65 -3.39 11.23
CA THR A 161 16.39 -4.46 11.90
C THR A 161 16.94 -5.48 10.90
N LEU A 162 16.13 -5.87 9.91
CA LEU A 162 16.55 -6.77 8.84
C LEU A 162 17.66 -6.15 7.99
N LEU A 163 17.55 -4.86 7.66
CA LEU A 163 18.58 -4.14 6.91
C LEU A 163 19.90 -4.12 7.67
N TYR A 164 19.86 -3.83 8.98
CA TYR A 164 21.05 -3.84 9.83
C TYR A 164 21.71 -5.23 9.86
N ASN A 165 20.92 -6.28 10.09
CA ASN A 165 21.43 -7.65 10.11
C ASN A 165 21.97 -8.10 8.74
N HIS A 166 21.30 -7.72 7.64
CA HIS A 166 21.75 -8.00 6.29
C HIS A 166 23.13 -7.40 6.06
N LEU A 167 23.28 -6.11 6.38
CA LEU A 167 24.56 -5.43 6.27
C LEU A 167 25.61 -6.13 7.14
N GLU A 168 25.39 -6.30 8.45
CA GLU A 168 26.32 -6.99 9.37
C GLU A 168 26.77 -8.38 8.88
N SER A 169 25.89 -9.16 8.26
CA SER A 169 26.25 -10.49 7.73
C SER A 169 27.28 -10.44 6.58
N LEU A 170 27.44 -9.30 5.91
CA LEU A 170 28.43 -9.09 4.85
C LEU A 170 29.82 -8.71 5.40
N ARG A 171 29.98 -8.68 6.74
CA ARG A 171 31.25 -8.42 7.43
C ARG A 171 32.11 -9.68 7.60
N GLU A 172 31.48 -10.85 7.62
CA GLU A 172 32.14 -12.17 7.72
C GLU A 172 32.70 -12.63 6.37
#